data_AF-A0A1V5ZQV5-F1
#
_entry.id   AF-A0A1V5ZQV5-F1
#
_cell.length_a   1.000
_cell.length_b   1.000
_cell.length_c   1.000
_cell.angle_alpha   90.00
_cell.angle_beta   90.00
_cell.angle_gamma   90.00
#
_symmetry.space_group_name_H-M   'P 1'
#
loop_
_entity.id
_entity.type
_entity.pdbx_description
1 polymer ?
#
loop_
_entity_poly.entity_id
_entity_poly.type
_entity_poly.pdbx_seq_one_letter_code
_entity_poly.pdbx_strand_id
1 'polypeptide(L)' 'MERLLPNVPNVAVFDTAFHQTMEATNYLYALPRELYEKHGIRRYGFHGTSHNYVSHRACEILGRDYNTKKIITCHIGNG' A
#
# COMPACT_ATOMS: atom_id res chain seq x y z
N MET A 1 -11.62 -14.67 -15.64
CA MET A 1 -10.59 -15.72 -15.62
C MET A 1 -11.14 -17.06 -15.15
N GLU A 2 -12.07 -17.08 -14.19
CA GLU A 2 -12.77 -18.30 -13.74
C GLU A 2 -13.34 -19.19 -14.85
N ARG A 3 -13.94 -18.62 -15.91
CA ARG A 3 -14.42 -19.43 -17.06
C ARG A 3 -13.29 -20.07 -17.89
N LEU A 4 -12.11 -19.46 -17.93
CA LEU A 4 -10.96 -19.92 -18.71
C LEU A 4 -10.08 -20.88 -17.91
N LEU A 5 -10.00 -20.70 -16.60
CA LEU A 5 -9.21 -21.49 -15.66
C LEU A 5 -10.07 -21.88 -14.43
N PRO A 6 -11.07 -22.76 -14.59
CA PRO A 6 -12.06 -23.05 -13.54
C PRO A 6 -11.49 -23.70 -12.29
N ASN A 7 -10.33 -24.36 -12.40
CA ASN A 7 -9.70 -25.09 -11.30
C ASN A 7 -8.49 -24.36 -10.69
N VAL A 8 -8.20 -23.13 -11.15
CA VAL A 8 -7.07 -22.34 -10.63
C VAL A 8 -7.59 -21.29 -9.66
N PRO A 9 -7.08 -21.24 -8.41
CA PRO A 9 -7.44 -20.20 -7.47
C PRO A 9 -7.10 -18.81 -8.00
N ASN A 10 -8.05 -17.88 -7.92
CA ASN A 10 -7.81 -16.48 -8.25
C ASN A 10 -7.45 -15.71 -6.97
N VAL A 11 -6.48 -14.82 -7.06
CA VAL A 11 -6.02 -13.98 -5.94
C VAL A 11 -6.08 -12.52 -6.34
N ALA A 12 -6.60 -11.68 -5.45
CA ALA A 12 -6.54 -10.24 -5.59
C ALA A 12 -5.38 -9.69 -4.74
N VAL A 13 -4.55 -8.86 -5.34
CA VAL A 13 -3.46 -8.13 -4.67
C VAL A 13 -3.75 -6.65 -4.81
N PHE A 14 -4.04 -5.99 -3.69
CA PHE A 14 -4.49 -4.60 -3.69
C PHE A 14 -3.31 -3.65 -3.49
N ASP A 15 -3.23 -2.62 -4.35
CA ASP A 15 -2.24 -1.56 -4.20
C ASP A 15 -2.40 -0.74 -2.92
N THR A 16 -3.57 -0.79 -2.29
CA THR A 16 -3.84 -0.10 -1.03
C THR A 16 -3.33 -0.87 0.20
N ALA A 17 -2.98 -2.16 0.05
CA ALA A 17 -2.71 -3.05 1.18
C ALA A 17 -1.48 -2.62 2.00
N PHE A 18 -0.39 -2.23 1.33
CA PHE A 18 0.84 -1.76 1.98
C PHE A 18 0.60 -0.54 2.88
N HIS A 19 -0.31 0.34 2.46
CA HIS A 19 -0.61 1.60 3.12
C HIS A 19 -1.59 1.48 4.30
N GLN A 20 -2.15 0.29 4.57
CA GLN A 20 -3.07 0.10 5.70
C GLN A 20 -2.40 0.20 7.08
N THR A 21 -1.06 0.27 7.13
CA THR A 21 -0.29 0.51 8.35
C THR A 21 -0.21 1.98 8.75
N MET A 22 -0.76 2.91 7.95
CA MET A 22 -0.82 4.32 8.32
C MET A 22 -1.65 4.55 9.59
N GLU A 23 -1.10 5.34 10.52
CA GLU A 23 -1.82 5.86 11.68
C GLU A 23 -2.98 6.78 11.27
N ALA A 24 -3.98 6.93 12.16
CA ALA A 24 -5.17 7.76 11.91
C ALA A 24 -4.85 9.21 11.56
N THR A 25 -3.85 9.78 12.22
CA THR A 25 -3.35 11.14 11.94
C THR A 25 -2.82 11.29 10.51
N ASN A 26 -2.43 10.19 9.86
CA ASN A 26 -1.88 10.18 8.51
C ASN A 26 -2.90 9.79 7.43
N TYR A 27 -4.01 9.13 7.76
CA TYR A 27 -5.03 8.81 6.75
C TYR A 27 -6.31 9.63 6.83
N LEU A 28 -6.61 10.24 7.98
CA LEU A 28 -7.78 11.11 8.12
C LEU A 28 -7.50 12.47 7.49
N TYR A 29 -8.46 12.95 6.72
CA TYR A 29 -8.45 14.32 6.22
C TYR A 29 -9.03 15.27 7.28
N ALA A 30 -8.65 16.55 7.21
CA ALA A 30 -9.23 17.63 8.02
C ALA A 30 -10.64 18.01 7.54
N LEU A 31 -11.52 17.01 7.48
CA LEU A 31 -12.92 17.09 7.06
C LEU A 31 -13.82 16.65 8.23
N PRO A 32 -15.14 16.89 8.17
CA PRO A 32 -16.06 16.35 9.15
C PRO A 32 -15.88 14.83 9.32
N ARG A 33 -15.70 14.40 10.57
CA ARG A 33 -15.42 12.99 10.91
C ARG A 33 -16.48 12.02 10.39
N GLU A 34 -17.72 12.48 10.29
CA GLU A 34 -18.85 11.74 9.73
C GLU A 34 -18.59 11.24 8.30
N LEU A 35 -17.83 11.96 7.49
CA LEU A 35 -17.49 11.55 6.12
C LEU A 35 -16.59 10.30 6.10
N TYR A 36 -15.68 10.18 7.06
CA TYR A 36 -14.91 8.95 7.25
C TYR A 36 -15.79 7.82 7.78
N GLU A 37 -16.57 8.09 8.81
CA GLU A 37 -17.37 7.07 9.51
C GLU A 37 -18.47 6.46 8.65
N LYS A 38 -19.16 7.29 7.84
CA LYS A 38 -20.27 6.85 6.98
C LYS A 38 -19.84 6.40 5.59
N HIS A 39 -18.78 7.02 5.04
CA HIS A 39 -18.42 6.84 3.63
C HIS A 39 -17.00 6.34 3.41
N GLY A 40 -16.21 6.17 4.46
CA GLY A 40 -14.83 5.69 4.35
C GLY A 40 -13.89 6.72 3.70
N ILE A 41 -14.24 8.00 3.65
CA ILE A 41 -13.37 9.04 3.06
C ILE A 41 -12.07 9.14 3.87
N ARG A 42 -10.98 8.66 3.28
CA ARG A 42 -9.63 8.64 3.85
C ARG A 42 -8.57 8.58 2.76
N ARG A 43 -7.31 8.79 3.13
CA ARG A 43 -6.17 8.39 2.29
C ARG A 43 -6.04 6.87 2.33
N TYR A 44 -6.17 6.23 1.17
CA TYR A 44 -5.90 4.80 1.01
C TYR A 44 -4.47 4.52 0.56
N GLY A 45 -3.91 5.38 -0.31
CA GLY A 45 -2.61 5.16 -0.97
C GLY A 45 -2.69 4.12 -2.09
N PHE A 46 -1.81 4.25 -3.09
CA PHE A 46 -1.70 3.37 -4.26
C PHE A 46 -0.24 3.04 -4.55
N HIS A 47 0.02 2.22 -5.57
CA HIS A 47 1.36 1.71 -5.89
C HIS A 47 1.99 0.93 -4.73
N GLY A 48 1.19 0.40 -3.79
CA GLY A 48 1.66 -0.23 -2.56
C GLY A 48 2.45 -1.51 -2.81
N THR A 49 2.14 -2.25 -3.88
CA THR A 49 2.95 -3.40 -4.32
C THR A 49 4.37 -2.98 -4.68
N SER A 50 4.51 -1.87 -5.44
CA SER A 50 5.81 -1.28 -5.79
C SER A 50 6.54 -0.76 -4.56
N HIS A 51 5.87 0.05 -3.72
CA HIS A 51 6.46 0.59 -2.49
C HIS A 51 6.94 -0.50 -1.53
N ASN A 52 6.17 -1.57 -1.36
CA ASN A 52 6.56 -2.73 -0.55
C ASN A 52 7.82 -3.39 -1.12
N TYR A 53 7.84 -3.68 -2.42
CA TYR A 53 8.98 -4.34 -3.05
C TYR A 53 10.25 -3.49 -2.97
N VAL A 54 10.19 -2.21 -3.37
CA VAL A 54 11.39 -1.38 -3.49
C VAL A 54 11.97 -0.97 -2.13
N SER A 55 11.14 -0.86 -1.08
CA SER A 55 11.63 -0.55 0.27
C SER A 55 12.44 -1.71 0.86
N HIS A 56 12.00 -2.96 0.64
CA HIS A 56 12.75 -4.16 1.02
C HIS A 56 14.02 -4.30 0.16
N ARG A 57 13.88 -4.15 -1.16
CA ARG A 57 14.99 -4.33 -2.10
C ARG A 57 16.13 -3.33 -1.85
N ALA A 58 15.81 -2.09 -1.48
CA ALA A 58 16.81 -1.10 -1.10
C ALA A 58 17.64 -1.55 0.13
N CYS A 59 16.98 -2.11 1.16
CA CYS A 59 17.66 -2.62 2.35
C CYS A 59 18.57 -3.82 2.03
N GLU A 60 18.13 -4.73 1.16
CA GLU A 60 18.95 -5.86 0.69
C GLU A 60 20.22 -5.38 -0.02
N ILE A 61 20.10 -4.43 -0.96
CA ILE A 61 21.24 -3.88 -1.72
C ILE A 61 22.25 -3.20 -0.78
N LEU A 62 21.75 -2.52 0.26
CA LEU A 62 22.57 -1.79 1.23
C LEU A 62 23.11 -2.67 2.37
N GLY A 63 22.77 -3.96 2.41
CA GLY A 63 23.14 -4.87 3.50
C GLY A 63 22.58 -4.42 4.86
N ARG A 64 21.35 -3.89 4.89
CA ARG A 64 20.69 -3.38 6.11
C ARG A 64 19.42 -4.19 6.40
N ASP A 65 19.09 -4.32 7.69
CA ASP A 65 17.81 -4.87 8.11
C ASP A 65 16.67 -3.88 7.86
N TYR A 66 15.69 -4.30 7.06
CA TYR A 66 14.48 -3.55 6.71
C TYR A 66 13.73 -3.03 7.95
N ASN A 67 13.63 -3.82 9.02
CA ASN A 67 12.82 -3.49 10.19
C ASN A 67 13.42 -2.38 11.06
N THR A 68 14.66 -1.97 10.78
CA THR A 68 15.40 -0.97 11.58
C THR A 68 15.71 0.31 10.81
N LYS A 69 15.18 0.43 9.59
CA LYS A 69 15.52 1.51 8.67
C LYS A 69 14.28 2.29 8.26
N LYS A 70 14.48 3.59 8.02
CA LYS A 70 13.45 4.50 7.52
C LYS A 70 13.78 4.79 6.06
N ILE A 71 12.99 4.24 5.15
CA ILE A 71 13.18 4.38 3.71
C ILE A 71 12.06 5.24 3.15
N ILE A 72 12.42 6.24 2.35
CA ILE A 72 11.48 6.99 1.53
C ILE A 72 11.58 6.45 0.10
N THR A 73 10.45 6.10 -0.50
CA THR A 73 10.38 5.55 -1.85
C THR A 73 9.58 6.48 -2.74
N CYS A 74 10.05 6.70 -3.95
CA CYS A 74 9.40 7.56 -4.94
C CYS A 74 9.08 6.71 -6.18
N HIS A 75 7.81 6.34 -6.35
CA HIS A 75 7.35 5.71 -7.59
C HIS A 75 7.05 6.81 -8.61
N ILE A 76 7.89 6.95 -9.64
CA ILE A 76 7.77 7.98 -10.68
C ILE A 76 7.60 7.27 -12.02
N GLY A 77 6.39 7.33 -12.58
CA GLY A 77 5.96 6.48 -13.69
C GLY A 77 4.46 6.66 -13.92
N ASN A 78 3.70 5.58 -14.13
CA ASN A 78 2.24 5.62 -14.37
C ASN A 78 1.41 6.05 -13.15
N GLY A 79 1.68 7.24 -12.59
CA GLY A 79 1.09 7.79 -11.37
C GLY A 79 -0.43 7.68 -11.31
#